data_AF-A0A9E2GV75-F1
#
_entry.id   AF-A0A9E2GV75-F1
#
_cell.length_a   1.000
_cell.length_b   1.000
_cell.length_c   1.000
_cell.angle_alpha   90.00
_cell.angle_beta   90.00
_cell.angle_gamma   90.00
#
_symmetry.space_group_name_H-M   'P 1'
#
loop_
_entity.id
_entity.type
_entity.pdbx_description
1 polymer ?
#
loop_
_entity_poly.entity_id
_entity_poly.type
_entity_poly.pdbx_seq_one_letter_code
_entity_poly.pdbx_strand_id
1 'polypeptide(L)'
;LYQQAYAMWPHPRILFNMGVTMAMMSRPLEAANMFKIVLEFGPDPVEMHRYKEAQEKYLELMGTLSVLTMKCTQEGTKIYVDGGLLAMCPFQKSVTLTGGRHLVTANQDGYIPLSEDIFLPPGVVAEKSVQLNKFEQGIRYKTVERYSMKWPIIGAVAAAVLMGSGGYMVYSGREQISELQAEIDDIVALQGTRPFEFDPSREDKPVLMQNIGSGLISVGVTSLVTAAVLYFYQKKTVPVTISISGTEDRKAKGN
;
A
#
# COMPACT_ATOMS: atom_id res chain seq x y z
N LEU A 1 13.90 35.72 34.97
CA LEU A 1 14.54 36.26 36.18
C LEU A 1 15.60 35.31 36.75
N TYR A 2 15.27 34.08 37.17
CA TYR A 2 16.26 33.16 37.77
C TYR A 2 17.40 32.73 36.86
N GLN A 3 17.16 32.51 35.56
CA GLN A 3 18.23 32.19 34.60
C GLN A 3 19.28 33.32 34.50
N GLN A 4 18.85 34.59 34.50
CA GLN A 4 19.75 35.74 34.51
C GLN A 4 20.52 35.84 35.82
N ALA A 5 19.85 35.58 36.96
CA ALA A 5 20.50 35.54 38.26
C ALA A 5 21.57 34.43 38.33
N TYR A 6 21.29 33.24 37.81
CA TYR A 6 22.25 32.13 37.76
C TYR A 6 23.45 32.43 36.87
N ALA A 7 23.24 33.13 35.74
CA ALA A 7 24.32 33.56 34.86
C ALA A 7 25.29 34.55 35.54
N MET A 8 24.78 35.41 36.43
CA MET A 8 25.60 36.35 37.21
C MET A 8 26.23 35.70 38.44
N TRP A 9 25.52 34.79 39.08
CA TRP A 9 25.99 34.07 40.26
C TRP A 9 25.54 32.60 40.21
N PRO A 10 26.41 31.67 39.77
CA PRO A 10 26.05 30.27 39.63
C PRO A 10 26.02 29.58 41.00
N HIS A 11 24.93 29.78 41.74
CA HIS A 11 24.79 29.32 43.12
C HIS A 11 23.69 28.25 43.28
N PRO A 12 23.92 27.15 44.04
CA PRO A 12 22.95 26.06 44.21
C PRO A 12 21.57 26.49 44.76
N ARG A 13 21.51 27.52 45.61
CA ARG A 13 20.22 28.09 46.08
C ARG A 13 19.35 28.64 44.95
N ILE A 14 19.96 29.17 43.88
CA ILE A 14 19.23 29.65 42.71
C ILE A 14 18.70 28.45 41.91
N LEU A 15 19.49 27.38 41.76
CA LEU A 15 19.06 26.14 41.12
C LEU A 15 17.89 25.49 41.87
N PHE A 16 17.92 25.49 43.20
CA PHE A 16 16.80 25.02 44.02
C PHE A 16 15.51 25.79 43.70
N ASN A 17 15.56 27.13 43.75
CA ASN A 17 14.41 27.96 43.43
C ASN A 17 13.95 27.76 41.97
N MET A 18 14.88 27.58 41.03
CA MET A 18 14.57 27.23 39.65
C MET A 18 13.81 25.91 39.57
N GLY A 19 14.27 24.86 40.27
CA GLY A 19 13.60 23.57 40.36
C GLY A 19 12.16 23.69 40.86
N VAL A 20 11.95 24.44 41.95
CA VAL A 20 10.60 24.70 42.50
C VAL A 20 9.72 25.41 41.46
N THR A 21 10.20 26.47 40.82
CA THR A 21 9.42 27.16 39.77
C THR A 21 9.12 26.27 38.56
N MET A 22 10.07 25.45 38.12
CA MET A 22 9.84 24.53 37.00
C MET A 22 8.79 23.47 37.34
N ALA A 23 8.78 22.96 38.57
CA ALA A 23 7.77 22.03 39.05
C ALA A 23 6.37 22.69 39.04
N MET A 24 6.27 23.94 39.52
CA MET A 24 5.01 24.71 39.50
C MET A 24 4.52 25.01 38.07
N MET A 25 5.43 25.12 37.10
CA MET A 25 5.10 25.29 35.68
C MET A 25 4.79 23.97 34.95
N SER A 26 4.62 22.87 35.67
CA SER A 26 4.36 21.53 35.09
C SER A 26 5.47 21.07 34.15
N ARG A 27 6.73 21.38 34.46
CA ARG A 27 7.94 20.93 33.73
C ARG A 27 8.76 19.97 34.60
N PRO A 28 8.26 18.75 34.88
CA PRO A 28 8.83 17.87 35.89
C PRO A 28 10.23 17.36 35.55
N LEU A 29 10.52 17.11 34.27
CA LEU A 29 11.85 16.67 33.82
C LEU A 29 12.91 17.73 34.11
N GLU A 30 12.62 18.99 33.80
CA GLU A 30 13.54 20.10 34.04
C GLU A 30 13.69 20.40 35.53
N ALA A 31 12.60 20.33 36.28
CA ALA A 31 12.63 20.47 37.73
C ALA A 31 13.52 19.40 38.37
N ALA A 32 13.37 18.13 37.98
CA ALA A 32 14.18 17.03 38.48
C ALA A 32 15.67 17.23 38.15
N ASN A 33 15.99 17.71 36.94
CA ASN A 33 17.37 18.04 36.57
C ASN A 33 17.96 19.15 37.45
N MET A 34 17.19 20.20 37.76
CA MET A 34 17.67 21.26 38.67
C MET A 34 17.93 20.73 40.08
N PHE A 35 17.01 19.93 40.64
CA PHE A 35 17.20 19.34 41.96
C PHE A 35 18.36 18.34 41.99
N LYS A 36 18.54 17.54 40.93
CA LYS A 36 19.70 16.64 40.81
C LYS A 36 21.01 17.41 40.93
N ILE A 37 21.14 18.53 40.22
CA ILE A 37 22.35 19.36 40.29
C ILE A 37 22.54 19.91 41.71
N VAL A 38 21.47 20.36 42.38
CA VAL A 38 21.55 20.81 43.79
C VAL A 38 22.08 19.70 44.71
N LEU A 39 21.63 18.46 44.50
CA LEU A 39 22.06 17.31 45.29
C LEU A 39 23.55 16.97 45.06
N GLU A 40 24.07 17.20 43.85
CA GLU A 40 25.50 17.00 43.53
C GLU A 40 26.43 17.96 44.30
N PHE A 41 25.94 19.13 44.74
CA PHE A 41 26.71 20.09 45.54
C PHE A 41 26.76 19.77 47.04
N GLY A 42 25.93 18.86 47.54
CA GLY A 42 25.83 18.55 48.97
C GLY A 42 25.08 19.62 49.79
N PRO A 43 24.98 19.43 51.13
CA PRO A 43 24.14 20.25 51.99
C PRO A 43 24.72 21.63 52.34
N ASP A 44 26.04 21.80 52.35
CA ASP A 44 26.70 23.01 52.86
C ASP A 44 26.28 24.30 52.13
N PRO A 45 26.19 24.35 50.79
CA PRO A 45 25.86 25.59 50.06
C PRO A 45 24.37 25.96 50.10
N VAL A 46 23.47 25.02 50.43
CA VAL A 46 22.00 25.21 50.41
C VAL A 46 21.34 25.10 51.77
N GLU A 47 22.11 24.73 52.80
CA GLU A 47 21.64 24.34 54.13
C GLU A 47 20.91 22.98 54.14
N MET A 48 21.08 22.24 55.24
CA MET A 48 20.60 20.84 55.35
C MET A 48 19.08 20.70 55.12
N HIS A 49 18.28 21.69 55.52
CA HIS A 49 16.82 21.63 55.37
C HIS A 49 16.41 21.64 53.88
N ARG A 50 17.00 22.53 53.06
CA ARG A 50 16.71 22.60 51.61
C ARG A 50 17.31 21.44 50.84
N TYR A 51 18.45 20.92 51.30
CA TYR A 51 19.02 19.72 50.72
C TYR A 51 18.07 18.53 50.85
N LYS A 52 17.49 18.32 52.04
CA LYS A 52 16.47 17.30 52.26
C LYS A 52 15.22 17.54 51.42
N GLU A 53 14.74 18.79 51.36
CA GLU A 53 13.59 19.14 50.53
C GLU A 53 13.85 18.88 49.03
N ALA A 54 15.03 19.23 48.52
CA ALA A 54 15.43 18.94 47.15
C ALA A 54 15.48 17.43 46.89
N GLN A 55 15.95 16.65 47.86
CA GLN A 55 15.99 15.20 47.77
C GLN A 55 14.58 14.60 47.68
N GLU A 56 13.68 15.01 48.56
CA GLU A 56 12.28 14.57 48.55
C GLU A 56 11.59 14.94 47.23
N LYS A 57 11.75 16.19 46.79
CA LYS A 57 11.19 16.67 45.52
C LYS A 57 11.76 15.95 44.30
N TYR A 58 13.06 15.67 44.30
CA TYR A 58 13.69 14.89 43.24
C TYR A 58 13.10 13.47 43.18
N LEU A 59 12.95 12.78 44.31
CA LEU A 59 12.37 11.44 44.37
C LEU A 59 10.90 11.43 43.93
N GLU A 60 10.11 12.41 44.39
CA GLU A 60 8.71 12.60 43.98
C GLU A 60 8.60 12.75 42.45
N LEU A 61 9.40 13.64 41.87
CA LEU A 61 9.40 13.88 40.42
C LEU A 61 9.88 12.66 39.65
N MET A 62 10.92 11.96 40.11
CA MET A 62 11.40 10.74 39.46
C MET A 62 10.34 9.64 39.41
N GLY A 63 9.44 9.57 40.39
CA GLY A 63 8.27 8.67 40.36
C GLY A 63 7.25 9.02 39.26
N THR A 64 7.26 10.26 38.75
CA THR A 64 6.39 10.71 37.66
C THR A 64 7.03 10.62 36.28
N LEU A 65 8.37 10.53 36.24
CA LEU A 65 9.14 10.42 34.99
C LEU A 65 9.28 8.96 34.57
N SER A 66 9.46 8.76 33.29
CA SER A 66 9.65 7.43 32.70
C SER A 66 11.00 7.36 32.01
N VAL A 67 11.60 6.17 32.00
CA VAL A 67 12.90 5.95 31.35
C VAL A 67 12.69 5.10 30.11
N LEU A 68 13.03 5.64 28.95
CA LEU A 68 12.99 4.91 27.68
C LEU A 68 14.41 4.48 27.29
N THR A 69 14.66 3.18 27.26
CA THR A 69 15.89 2.60 26.72
C THR A 69 15.71 2.32 25.24
N MET A 70 16.42 3.09 24.42
CA MET A 70 16.41 2.97 22.97
C MET A 70 17.61 2.17 22.50
N LYS A 71 17.36 1.20 21.61
CA LYS A 71 18.39 0.39 20.96
C LYS A 71 18.23 0.42 19.44
N CYS A 72 19.33 0.63 18.74
CA CYS A 72 19.35 0.59 17.29
C CYS A 72 20.69 0.05 16.79
N THR A 73 20.64 -0.90 15.87
CA THR A 73 21.82 -1.57 15.30
C THR A 73 22.08 -1.19 13.84
N GLN A 74 21.12 -0.52 13.18
CA GLN A 74 21.19 -0.22 11.76
C GLN A 74 22.03 1.04 11.51
N GLU A 75 23.23 0.87 10.96
CA GLU A 75 24.16 1.97 10.73
C GLU A 75 23.57 3.09 9.87
N GLY A 76 23.85 4.34 10.24
CA GLY A 76 23.42 5.53 9.50
C GLY A 76 21.97 5.96 9.75
N THR A 77 21.18 5.21 10.52
CA THR A 77 19.85 5.66 10.95
C THR A 77 19.94 6.76 12.01
N LYS A 78 19.22 7.86 11.82
CA LYS A 78 19.06 8.94 12.82
C LYS A 78 17.77 8.73 13.60
N ILE A 79 17.84 8.70 14.93
CA ILE A 79 16.68 8.54 15.81
C ILE A 79 16.39 9.84 16.54
N TYR A 80 15.11 10.20 16.57
CA TYR A 80 14.59 11.36 17.25
C TYR A 80 13.48 10.97 18.22
N VAL A 81 13.40 11.70 19.33
CA VAL A 81 12.33 11.60 20.33
C VAL A 81 11.76 13.00 20.52
N ASP A 82 10.46 13.16 20.30
CA ASP A 82 9.74 14.44 20.35
C ASP A 82 10.40 15.55 19.49
N GLY A 83 10.96 15.15 18.35
CA GLY A 83 11.68 16.04 17.43
C GLY A 83 13.14 16.34 17.81
N GLY A 84 13.59 15.98 19.00
CA GLY A 84 14.99 16.10 19.41
C GLY A 84 15.83 14.92 18.92
N LEU A 85 16.98 15.17 18.28
CA LEU A 85 17.91 14.12 17.88
C LEU A 85 18.47 13.41 19.12
N LEU A 86 18.18 12.12 19.28
CA LEU A 86 18.67 11.33 20.39
C LEU A 86 20.10 10.84 20.13
N ALA A 87 20.29 10.18 18.99
CA ALA A 87 21.57 9.62 18.53
C ALA A 87 21.48 9.11 17.08
N MET A 88 22.65 8.86 16.49
CA MET A 88 22.79 8.09 15.25
C MET A 88 23.22 6.66 15.58
N CYS A 89 22.63 5.70 14.90
CA CYS A 89 22.91 4.29 15.10
C CYS A 89 24.31 3.88 14.59
N PRO A 90 24.97 2.88 15.21
CA PRO A 90 24.46 2.00 16.27
C PRO A 90 24.58 2.60 17.68
N PHE A 91 23.56 2.41 18.52
CA PHE A 91 23.61 2.83 19.92
C PHE A 91 22.66 2.03 20.84
N GLN A 92 22.94 2.09 22.13
CA GLN A 92 22.02 1.73 23.21
C GLN A 92 22.09 2.83 24.27
N LYS A 93 21.00 3.59 24.45
CA LYS A 93 20.97 4.75 25.34
C LYS A 93 19.62 4.88 26.02
N SER A 94 19.63 5.25 27.30
CA SER A 94 18.42 5.56 28.04
C SER A 94 18.19 7.07 28.06
N VAL A 95 16.94 7.47 27.85
CA VAL A 95 16.47 8.87 27.95
C VAL A 95 15.35 8.94 28.97
N THR A 96 15.42 9.91 29.87
CA THR A 96 14.34 10.19 30.83
C THR A 96 13.37 11.16 30.18
N LEU A 97 12.10 10.80 30.18
CA LEU A 97 10.99 11.54 29.58
C LEU A 97 9.89 11.72 30.62
N THR A 98 8.94 12.61 30.33
CA THR A 98 7.72 12.73 31.12
C THR A 98 6.86 11.47 30.97
N GLY A 99 6.00 11.17 31.94
CA GLY A 99 4.94 10.19 31.70
C GLY A 99 3.95 10.73 30.66
N GLY A 100 3.55 9.91 29.68
CA GLY A 100 2.62 10.30 28.63
C GLY A 100 2.93 9.71 27.26
N ARG A 101 2.39 10.34 26.21
CA ARG A 101 2.65 9.97 24.82
C ARG A 101 3.88 10.71 24.30
N HIS A 102 4.78 9.96 23.68
CA HIS A 102 6.00 10.47 23.06
C HIS A 102 6.09 9.99 21.63
N LEU A 103 6.63 10.85 20.76
CA LEU A 103 6.79 10.53 19.35
C LEU A 103 8.22 10.09 19.08
N VAL A 104 8.40 8.83 18.66
CA VAL A 104 9.69 8.31 18.22
C VAL A 104 9.72 8.30 16.70
N THR A 105 10.71 8.98 16.12
CA THR A 105 10.91 8.95 14.67
C THR A 105 12.30 8.47 14.32
N ALA A 106 12.44 7.78 13.19
CA ALA A 106 13.72 7.33 12.69
C ALA A 106 13.80 7.47 11.16
N ASN A 107 14.90 8.05 10.70
CA ASN A 107 15.10 8.41 9.30
C ASN A 107 16.45 7.93 8.79
N GLN A 108 16.45 7.41 7.56
CA GLN A 108 17.65 7.06 6.80
C GLN A 108 17.35 7.10 5.29
N ASP A 109 18.30 7.58 4.50
CA ASP A 109 18.17 7.62 3.04
C ASP A 109 18.06 6.21 2.46
N GLY A 110 17.10 6.01 1.55
CA GLY A 110 16.82 4.69 0.94
C GLY A 110 15.94 3.76 1.79
N TYR A 111 15.49 4.23 2.97
CA TYR A 111 14.59 3.50 3.86
C TYR A 111 13.27 4.24 4.04
N ILE A 112 12.23 3.49 4.42
CA ILE A 112 10.93 4.05 4.79
C ILE A 112 11.08 4.66 6.19
N PRO A 113 10.74 5.94 6.40
CA PRO A 113 10.84 6.58 7.70
C PRO A 113 9.86 5.94 8.69
N LEU A 114 10.30 5.75 9.93
CA LEU A 114 9.45 5.27 11.02
C LEU A 114 8.95 6.47 11.82
N SER A 115 7.66 6.47 12.15
CA SER A 115 7.03 7.43 13.05
C SER A 115 6.05 6.67 13.94
N GLU A 116 6.38 6.52 15.22
CA GLU A 116 5.62 5.72 16.16
C GLU A 116 5.33 6.52 17.44
N ASP A 117 4.04 6.57 17.82
CA ASP A 117 3.61 7.08 19.11
C ASP A 117 3.74 5.99 20.17
N ILE A 118 4.57 6.23 21.18
CA ILE A 118 4.70 5.34 22.33
C ILE A 118 4.01 5.97 23.54
N PHE A 119 3.36 5.15 24.36
CA PHE A 119 2.82 5.58 25.65
C PHE A 119 3.72 5.07 26.79
N LEU A 120 4.25 5.99 27.58
CA LEU A 120 5.10 5.71 28.73
C LEU A 120 4.32 6.02 30.01
N PRO A 121 3.87 5.00 30.76
CA PRO A 121 3.26 5.24 32.06
C PRO A 121 4.30 5.87 33.03
N PRO A 122 3.87 6.75 33.95
CA PRO A 122 4.76 7.35 34.95
C PRO A 122 5.52 6.30 35.76
N GLY A 123 6.82 6.52 36.01
CA GLY A 123 7.65 5.65 36.85
C GLY A 123 8.10 4.34 36.20
N VAL A 124 7.82 4.13 34.91
CA VAL A 124 8.15 2.89 34.19
C VAL A 124 9.46 3.03 33.42
N VAL A 125 10.22 1.94 33.40
CA VAL A 125 11.34 1.73 32.47
C VAL A 125 10.83 0.91 31.28
N ALA A 126 10.86 1.50 30.09
CA ALA A 126 10.48 0.85 28.84
C ALA A 126 11.71 0.62 27.97
N GLU A 127 11.68 -0.42 27.13
CA GLU A 127 12.70 -0.67 26.11
C GLU A 127 12.05 -0.66 24.72
N LYS A 128 12.72 -0.03 23.75
CA LYS A 128 12.29 0.00 22.36
C LYS A 128 13.48 -0.20 21.42
N SER A 129 13.34 -1.17 20.53
CA SER A 129 14.26 -1.39 19.41
C SER A 129 13.69 -0.80 18.13
N VAL A 130 14.56 -0.18 17.33
CA VAL A 130 14.19 0.43 16.04
C VAL A 130 14.97 -0.22 14.91
N GLN A 131 14.24 -0.59 13.85
CA GLN A 131 14.77 -1.09 12.58
C GLN A 131 13.91 -0.52 11.44
N LEU A 132 14.55 -0.05 10.37
CA LEU A 132 13.85 0.52 9.21
C LEU A 132 13.82 -0.49 8.05
N ASN A 133 12.74 -0.45 7.28
CA ASN A 133 12.60 -1.26 6.06
C ASN A 133 13.09 -0.47 4.84
N LYS A 134 13.78 -1.15 3.91
CA LYS A 134 14.26 -0.52 2.67
C LYS A 134 13.07 -0.12 1.78
N PHE A 135 13.17 1.01 1.09
CA PHE A 135 12.12 1.49 0.19
C PHE A 135 11.81 0.50 -0.95
N GLU A 136 12.83 -0.17 -1.49
CA GLU A 136 12.69 -1.18 -2.54
C GLU A 136 11.81 -2.38 -2.13
N GLN A 137 11.68 -2.65 -0.82
CA GLN A 137 10.84 -3.74 -0.31
C GLN A 137 9.35 -3.36 -0.22
N GLY A 138 9.00 -2.08 -0.40
CA GLY A 138 7.63 -1.56 -0.24
C GLY A 138 6.72 -1.69 -1.46
N ILE A 139 7.28 -1.95 -2.65
CA ILE A 139 6.51 -2.02 -3.90
C ILE A 139 6.44 -3.47 -4.35
N ARG A 140 5.31 -4.15 -4.07
CA ARG A 140 5.01 -5.44 -4.70
C ARG A 140 4.08 -5.24 -5.87
N TYR A 141 4.46 -5.78 -7.02
CA TYR A 141 3.57 -5.83 -8.18
C TYR A 141 2.59 -6.99 -8.00
N LYS A 142 1.29 -6.69 -8.06
CA LYS A 142 0.24 -7.72 -8.14
C LYS A 142 -0.33 -7.72 -9.55
N THR A 143 -0.37 -8.90 -10.16
CA THR A 143 -1.10 -9.08 -11.42
C THR A 143 -2.58 -9.21 -11.08
N VAL A 144 -3.39 -8.27 -11.57
CA VAL A 144 -4.86 -8.27 -11.41
C VAL A 144 -5.53 -8.48 -12.76
N GLU A 145 -6.69 -9.11 -12.76
CA GLU A 145 -7.53 -9.24 -13.95
C GLU A 145 -8.23 -7.91 -14.23
N ARG A 146 -7.99 -7.32 -15.41
CA ARG A 146 -8.65 -6.09 -15.89
C ARG A 146 -10.09 -6.38 -16.33
N TYR A 147 -10.32 -7.56 -16.87
CA TYR A 147 -11.63 -8.05 -17.34
C TYR A 147 -11.78 -9.53 -17.00
N SER A 148 -13.02 -9.99 -16.81
CA SER A 148 -13.30 -11.41 -16.55
C SER A 148 -13.00 -12.27 -17.79
N MET A 149 -12.42 -13.44 -17.57
CA MET A 149 -12.12 -14.45 -18.61
C MET A 149 -13.34 -14.90 -19.42
N LYS A 150 -14.56 -14.62 -18.92
CA LYS A 150 -15.81 -14.97 -19.61
C LYS A 150 -15.98 -14.24 -20.94
N TRP A 151 -15.57 -12.97 -21.03
CA TRP A 151 -15.76 -12.15 -22.24
C TRP A 151 -15.00 -12.68 -23.46
N PRO A 152 -13.69 -12.98 -23.40
CA PRO A 152 -12.98 -13.58 -24.53
C PRO A 152 -13.53 -14.97 -24.87
N ILE A 153 -13.96 -15.77 -23.90
CA ILE A 153 -14.57 -17.08 -24.15
C ILE A 153 -15.89 -16.95 -24.92
N ILE A 154 -16.79 -16.06 -24.47
CA ILE A 154 -18.07 -15.80 -25.14
C ILE A 154 -17.83 -15.34 -26.58
N GLY A 155 -16.90 -14.40 -26.78
CA GLY A 155 -16.55 -13.91 -28.11
C GLY A 155 -16.01 -15.01 -29.03
N ALA A 156 -15.12 -15.88 -28.52
CA ALA A 156 -14.55 -16.98 -29.30
C ALA A 156 -15.60 -18.04 -29.67
N VAL A 157 -16.51 -18.37 -28.75
CA VAL A 157 -17.61 -19.31 -29.01
C VAL A 157 -18.59 -18.74 -30.05
N ALA A 158 -19.00 -17.47 -29.89
CA ALA A 158 -19.86 -16.80 -30.87
C ALA A 158 -19.21 -16.78 -32.26
N ALA A 159 -17.90 -16.48 -32.33
CA ALA A 159 -17.14 -16.49 -33.57
C ALA A 159 -17.17 -17.86 -34.27
N ALA A 160 -16.93 -18.94 -33.52
CA ALA A 160 -16.93 -20.30 -34.06
C ALA A 160 -18.32 -20.70 -34.60
N VAL A 161 -19.39 -20.35 -33.88
CA VAL A 161 -20.77 -20.61 -34.32
C VAL A 161 -21.11 -19.84 -35.60
N LEU A 162 -20.77 -18.55 -35.66
CA LEU A 162 -21.01 -17.71 -36.84
C LEU A 162 -20.22 -18.19 -38.07
N MET A 163 -18.94 -18.53 -37.90
CA MET A 163 -18.15 -19.07 -39.01
C MET A 163 -18.63 -20.45 -39.46
N GLY A 164 -18.99 -21.34 -38.54
CA GLY A 164 -19.49 -22.69 -38.86
C GLY A 164 -20.83 -22.64 -39.62
N SER A 165 -21.79 -21.88 -39.09
CA SER A 165 -23.10 -21.68 -39.74
C SER A 165 -22.99 -20.95 -41.07
N GLY A 166 -22.18 -19.89 -41.15
CA GLY A 166 -21.94 -19.16 -42.38
C GLY A 166 -21.26 -20.01 -43.45
N GLY A 167 -20.26 -20.82 -43.06
CA GLY A 167 -19.60 -21.79 -43.93
C GLY A 167 -20.57 -22.84 -44.47
N TYR A 168 -21.45 -23.36 -43.60
CA TYR A 168 -22.50 -24.29 -44.00
C TYR A 168 -23.49 -23.68 -45.01
N MET A 169 -23.93 -22.43 -44.81
CA MET A 169 -24.82 -21.73 -45.75
C MET A 169 -24.15 -21.45 -47.10
N VAL A 170 -22.88 -21.07 -47.11
CA VAL A 170 -22.13 -20.89 -48.37
C VAL A 170 -21.98 -22.22 -49.10
N TYR A 171 -21.68 -23.29 -48.37
CA TYR A 171 -21.55 -24.63 -48.94
C TYR A 171 -22.88 -25.11 -49.56
N SER A 172 -23.97 -25.09 -48.80
CA SER A 172 -25.29 -25.55 -49.27
C SER A 172 -25.88 -24.65 -50.37
N GLY A 173 -25.57 -23.36 -50.35
CA GLY A 173 -25.91 -22.45 -51.45
C GLY A 173 -25.14 -22.77 -52.73
N ARG A 174 -23.87 -23.16 -52.66
CA ARG A 174 -23.08 -23.58 -53.83
C ARG A 174 -23.58 -24.89 -54.42
N GLU A 175 -23.94 -25.84 -53.57
CA GLU A 175 -24.49 -27.13 -53.98
C GLU A 175 -25.80 -26.94 -54.77
N GLN A 176 -26.74 -26.14 -54.26
CA GLN A 176 -27.97 -25.81 -54.97
C GLN A 176 -27.72 -25.12 -56.33
N ILE A 177 -26.78 -24.16 -56.42
CA ILE A 177 -26.45 -23.53 -57.71
C ILE A 177 -25.89 -24.56 -58.69
N SER A 178 -25.04 -25.48 -58.23
CA SER A 178 -24.49 -26.53 -59.09
C SER A 178 -25.56 -27.51 -59.59
N GLU A 179 -26.56 -27.83 -58.77
CA GLU A 179 -27.72 -28.63 -59.18
C GLU A 179 -28.57 -27.89 -60.23
N LEU A 180 -28.85 -26.60 -60.02
CA LEU A 180 -29.56 -25.77 -61.00
C LEU A 180 -28.82 -25.70 -62.34
N GLN A 181 -27.49 -25.52 -62.31
CA GLN A 181 -26.67 -25.50 -63.51
C GLN A 181 -26.68 -26.85 -64.23
N ALA A 182 -26.56 -27.95 -63.50
CA ALA A 182 -26.63 -29.29 -64.08
C ALA A 182 -28.00 -29.57 -64.72
N GLU A 183 -29.10 -29.11 -64.09
CA GLU A 183 -30.46 -29.20 -64.66
C GLU A 183 -30.58 -28.38 -65.95
N ILE A 184 -30.06 -27.14 -65.96
CA ILE A 184 -30.03 -26.29 -67.16
C ILE A 184 -29.22 -26.96 -68.28
N ASP A 185 -28.03 -27.46 -67.96
CA ASP A 185 -27.15 -28.12 -68.93
C ASP A 185 -27.82 -29.37 -69.55
N ASP A 186 -28.54 -30.16 -68.74
CA ASP A 186 -29.30 -31.33 -69.21
C ASP A 186 -30.46 -30.95 -70.14
N ILE A 187 -31.24 -29.91 -69.78
CA ILE A 187 -32.33 -29.40 -70.64
C ILE A 187 -31.78 -28.94 -71.99
N VAL A 188 -30.68 -28.18 -71.99
CA VAL A 188 -30.02 -27.69 -73.20
C VAL A 188 -29.49 -28.86 -74.04
N ALA A 189 -28.95 -29.91 -73.41
CA ALA A 189 -28.47 -31.09 -74.11
C ALA A 189 -29.61 -31.89 -74.78
N LEU A 190 -30.77 -32.00 -74.13
CA LEU A 190 -31.93 -32.76 -74.64
C LEU A 190 -32.73 -32.01 -75.71
N GLN A 191 -32.94 -30.70 -75.56
CA GLN A 191 -33.82 -29.91 -76.41
C GLN A 191 -33.08 -29.04 -77.44
N GLY A 192 -31.75 -28.95 -77.34
CA GLY A 192 -30.93 -28.05 -78.16
C GLY A 192 -31.16 -26.58 -77.80
N THR A 193 -31.06 -25.67 -78.78
CA THR A 193 -31.20 -24.22 -78.57
C THR A 193 -32.66 -23.73 -78.64
N ARG A 194 -33.64 -24.59 -78.38
CA ARG A 194 -35.04 -24.17 -78.35
C ARG A 194 -35.27 -23.31 -77.10
N PRO A 195 -36.03 -22.20 -77.20
CA PRO A 195 -36.29 -21.36 -76.05
C PRO A 195 -37.06 -22.16 -74.99
N PHE A 196 -36.51 -22.23 -73.78
CA PHE A 196 -37.17 -22.77 -72.60
C PHE A 196 -37.42 -21.62 -71.60
N GLU A 197 -38.47 -21.75 -70.81
CA GLU A 197 -38.83 -20.78 -69.79
C GLU A 197 -38.14 -21.18 -68.48
N PHE A 198 -37.13 -20.42 -68.07
CA PHE A 198 -36.46 -20.58 -66.79
C PHE A 198 -37.04 -19.59 -65.78
N ASP A 199 -37.37 -20.06 -64.58
CA ASP A 199 -37.80 -19.19 -63.49
C ASP A 199 -36.58 -18.67 -62.72
N PRO A 200 -36.19 -17.39 -62.89
CA PRO A 200 -35.02 -16.82 -62.23
C PRO A 200 -35.17 -16.78 -60.70
N SER A 201 -36.40 -16.84 -60.16
CA SER A 201 -36.62 -16.84 -58.71
C SER A 201 -36.04 -18.07 -58.01
N ARG A 202 -35.72 -19.14 -58.77
CA ARG A 202 -35.03 -20.33 -58.25
C ARG A 202 -33.59 -20.03 -57.78
N GLU A 203 -32.96 -18.97 -58.29
CA GLU A 203 -31.62 -18.53 -57.88
C GLU A 203 -31.61 -17.64 -56.63
N ASP A 204 -32.72 -16.99 -56.30
CA ASP A 204 -32.79 -16.01 -55.21
C ASP A 204 -32.41 -16.63 -53.86
N LYS A 205 -32.91 -17.84 -53.59
CA LYS A 205 -32.66 -18.56 -52.33
C LYS A 205 -31.19 -18.94 -52.14
N PRO A 206 -30.51 -19.63 -53.07
CA PRO A 206 -29.11 -19.98 -52.89
C PRO A 206 -28.18 -18.76 -52.89
N VAL A 207 -28.46 -17.72 -53.69
CA VAL A 207 -27.70 -16.45 -53.64
C VAL A 207 -27.86 -15.77 -52.28
N LEU A 208 -29.08 -15.73 -51.74
CA LEU A 208 -29.32 -15.20 -50.40
C LEU A 208 -28.57 -16.00 -49.33
N MET A 209 -28.54 -17.33 -49.42
CA MET A 209 -27.78 -18.18 -48.49
C MET A 209 -26.27 -17.88 -48.53
N GLN A 210 -25.69 -17.68 -49.72
CA GLN A 210 -24.28 -17.32 -49.84
C GLN A 210 -23.97 -15.92 -49.30
N ASN A 211 -24.87 -14.95 -49.54
CA ASN A 211 -24.71 -13.58 -49.03
C ASN A 211 -24.82 -13.52 -47.50
N ILE A 212 -25.82 -14.19 -46.92
CA ILE A 212 -25.95 -14.30 -45.46
C ILE A 212 -24.75 -15.07 -44.88
N GLY A 213 -24.37 -16.18 -45.51
CA GLY A 213 -23.28 -17.02 -45.03
C GLY A 213 -21.92 -16.31 -45.02
N SER A 214 -21.58 -15.58 -46.08
CA SER A 214 -20.37 -14.75 -46.13
C SER A 214 -20.41 -13.61 -45.09
N GLY A 215 -21.58 -13.00 -44.89
CA GLY A 215 -21.82 -12.03 -43.83
C GLY A 215 -21.53 -12.60 -42.44
N LEU A 216 -22.06 -13.77 -42.12
CA LEU A 216 -21.83 -14.46 -40.84
C LEU A 216 -20.35 -14.78 -40.62
N ILE A 217 -19.64 -15.25 -41.64
CA ILE A 217 -18.19 -15.51 -41.55
C ILE A 217 -17.44 -14.21 -41.19
N SER A 218 -17.79 -13.08 -41.84
CA SER A 218 -17.12 -11.79 -41.58
C SER A 218 -17.31 -11.31 -40.13
N VAL A 219 -18.52 -11.45 -39.57
CA VAL A 219 -18.81 -11.12 -38.17
C VAL A 219 -18.12 -12.11 -37.23
N GLY A 220 -18.04 -13.38 -37.61
CA GLY A 220 -17.30 -14.40 -36.88
C GLY A 220 -15.81 -14.08 -36.76
N VAL A 221 -15.17 -13.64 -37.84
CA VAL A 221 -13.75 -13.26 -37.83
C VAL A 221 -13.51 -12.03 -36.94
N THR A 222 -14.35 -10.99 -37.05
CA THR A 222 -14.19 -9.76 -36.23
C THR A 222 -14.40 -10.01 -34.74
N SER A 223 -15.37 -10.85 -34.38
CA SER A 223 -15.59 -11.27 -32.98
C SER A 223 -14.43 -12.11 -32.44
N LEU A 224 -13.82 -12.98 -33.25
CA LEU A 224 -12.62 -13.75 -32.87
C LEU A 224 -11.42 -12.85 -32.57
N VAL A 225 -11.17 -11.87 -33.44
CA VAL A 225 -10.08 -10.89 -33.24
C VAL A 225 -10.31 -10.11 -31.93
N THR A 226 -11.54 -9.67 -31.69
CA THR A 226 -11.90 -8.95 -30.46
C THR A 226 -11.68 -9.83 -29.22
N ALA A 227 -12.09 -11.10 -29.27
CA ALA A 227 -11.85 -12.06 -28.21
C ALA A 227 -10.36 -12.29 -27.94
N ALA A 228 -9.54 -12.38 -28.98
CA ALA A 228 -8.09 -12.53 -28.84
C ALA A 228 -7.44 -11.31 -28.17
N VAL A 229 -7.84 -10.09 -28.57
CA VAL A 229 -7.37 -8.85 -27.92
C VAL A 229 -7.73 -8.84 -26.45
N LEU A 230 -8.98 -9.18 -26.10
CA LEU A 230 -9.42 -9.24 -24.70
C LEU A 230 -8.64 -10.28 -23.89
N TYR A 231 -8.31 -11.43 -24.48
CA TYR A 231 -7.50 -12.46 -23.83
C TYR A 231 -6.07 -11.97 -23.54
N PHE A 232 -5.38 -11.38 -24.52
CA PHE A 232 -4.01 -10.90 -24.33
C PHE A 232 -3.92 -9.69 -23.38
N TYR A 233 -4.93 -8.82 -23.35
CA TYR A 233 -4.98 -7.65 -22.47
C TYR A 233 -5.75 -7.89 -21.16
N GLN A 234 -6.06 -9.14 -20.83
CA GLN A 234 -6.83 -9.50 -19.64
C GLN A 234 -6.08 -9.15 -18.35
N LYS A 235 -4.75 -9.28 -18.33
CA LYS A 235 -3.93 -9.12 -17.12
C LYS A 235 -3.25 -7.75 -17.11
N LYS A 236 -3.32 -7.05 -15.98
CA LYS A 236 -2.60 -5.79 -15.73
C LYS A 236 -1.77 -5.91 -14.47
N THR A 237 -0.49 -5.53 -14.54
CA THR A 237 0.36 -5.38 -13.35
C THR A 237 0.09 -4.02 -12.72
N VAL A 238 -0.24 -4.02 -11.44
CA VAL A 238 -0.43 -2.79 -10.66
C VAL A 238 0.53 -2.78 -9.48
N PRO A 239 1.17 -1.63 -9.18
CA PRO A 239 1.95 -1.49 -7.96
C PRO A 239 0.99 -1.52 -6.77
N VAL A 240 1.26 -2.39 -5.79
CA VAL A 240 0.52 -2.43 -4.53
C VAL A 240 1.47 -1.98 -3.43
N THR A 241 1.10 -0.87 -2.78
CA THR A 241 1.76 -0.42 -1.56
C THR A 241 1.31 -1.32 -0.42
N ILE A 242 2.23 -2.09 0.16
CA ILE A 242 1.92 -2.83 1.38
C ILE A 242 1.87 -1.80 2.50
N SER A 243 0.72 -1.65 3.15
CA SER A 243 0.66 -0.94 4.43
C SER A 243 1.50 -1.74 5.42
N ILE A 244 2.70 -1.25 5.73
CA ILE A 244 3.51 -1.80 6.82
C ILE A 244 2.90 -1.27 8.13
N SER A 245 1.64 -1.66 8.40
CA SER A 245 1.04 -1.53 9.73
C SER A 245 1.64 -2.63 10.57
N GLY A 246 2.67 -2.28 11.34
CA GLY A 246 3.16 -3.11 12.43
C GLY A 246 2.20 -3.08 13.62
N THR A 247 0.92 -3.36 13.43
CA THR A 247 -0.04 -3.61 14.54
C THR A 247 -1.27 -4.33 14.00
N GLU A 248 -1.49 -5.54 14.52
CA GLU A 248 -2.75 -6.30 14.57
C GLU A 248 -3.45 -6.67 13.25
N ASP A 249 -3.07 -7.82 12.68
CA ASP A 249 -3.98 -8.63 11.83
C ASP A 249 -4.07 -10.09 12.33
N ARG A 250 -3.93 -10.27 13.66
CA ARG A 250 -4.13 -11.57 14.34
C ARG A 250 -5.57 -11.82 14.79
N LYS A 251 -6.52 -10.91 14.52
CA LYS A 251 -7.90 -11.02 15.04
C LYS A 251 -8.96 -11.48 14.03
N ALA A 252 -8.59 -11.83 12.79
CA ALA A 252 -9.54 -12.25 11.76
C ALA A 252 -9.46 -13.74 11.37
N LYS A 253 -9.03 -14.63 12.28
CA LYS A 253 -9.24 -16.08 12.16
C LYS A 253 -9.66 -16.66 13.51
N GLY A 254 -10.94 -16.51 13.80
CA GLY A 254 -11.67 -17.25 14.82
C GLY A 254 -13.07 -17.51 14.27
N ASN A 255 -13.18 -18.53 13.41
CA ASN A 255 -14.40 -19.30 13.21
C ASN A 255 -14.19 -20.64 13.92
#